data_AF-A0A0F7FHT5-F1
#
_entry.id   AF-A0A0F7FHT5-F1
#
_cell.length_a   1.000
_cell.length_b   1.000
_cell.length_c   1.000
_cell.angle_alpha   90.00
_cell.angle_beta   90.00
_cell.angle_gamma   90.00
#
_symmetry.space_group_name_H-M   'P 1'
#
loop_
_entity.id
_entity.type
_entity.pdbx_description
1 polymer ?
#
loop_
_entity_poly.entity_id
_entity_poly.type
_entity_poly.pdbx_seq_one_letter_code
_entity_poly.pdbx_strand_id
1 'polypeptide(L)'
;MPDFSSEEEVYTYLKFKLAEKGIRVAGVKVGLGRLSPDIDLLLETGDEKVGIEVKYLSSKPLRPYEGIGEALALLLQSLDKAYLLHVFDSSIRDAERVAETAARLVRLTPLGYMVMMGRSEPTIRVEAKPNPLKKVDP
;
A
#
# COMPACT_ATOMS: atom_id res chain seq x y z
N MET A 1 -15.40 4.90 17.82
CA MET A 1 -15.27 3.47 17.49
C MET A 1 -14.41 3.40 16.24
N PRO A 2 -13.43 2.50 16.17
CA PRO A 2 -12.59 2.43 14.98
C PRO A 2 -13.38 1.96 13.76
N ASP A 3 -12.99 2.40 12.58
CA ASP A 3 -13.64 2.03 11.31
C ASP A 3 -13.43 0.56 10.95
N PHE A 4 -12.30 0.01 11.39
CA PHE A 4 -11.95 -1.40 11.27
C PHE A 4 -11.49 -1.96 12.62
N SER A 5 -11.89 -3.19 12.90
CA SER A 5 -11.55 -3.96 14.09
C SER A 5 -10.15 -4.61 14.02
N SER A 6 -9.62 -4.83 12.82
CA SER A 6 -8.29 -5.41 12.59
C SER A 6 -7.74 -5.06 11.19
N GLU A 7 -6.44 -5.31 10.97
CA GLU A 7 -5.83 -5.22 9.63
C GLU A 7 -6.43 -6.23 8.64
N GLU A 8 -6.84 -7.40 9.11
CA GLU A 8 -7.48 -8.43 8.28
C GLU A 8 -8.82 -7.95 7.72
N GLU A 9 -9.56 -7.17 8.50
CA GLU A 9 -10.79 -6.52 8.05
C GLU A 9 -10.48 -5.46 6.97
N VAL A 10 -9.38 -4.71 7.13
CA VAL A 10 -8.91 -3.76 6.10
C VAL A 10 -8.61 -4.51 4.79
N TYR A 11 -7.91 -5.64 4.83
CA TYR A 11 -7.62 -6.43 3.62
C TYR A 11 -8.90 -6.94 2.96
N THR A 12 -9.86 -7.43 3.75
CA THR A 12 -11.15 -7.89 3.25
C THR A 12 -11.90 -6.76 2.55
N TYR A 13 -11.93 -5.58 3.15
CA TYR A 13 -12.57 -4.40 2.58
C TYR A 13 -11.87 -3.92 1.30
N LEU A 14 -10.55 -3.86 1.28
CA LEU A 14 -9.77 -3.47 0.10
C LEU A 14 -9.97 -4.43 -1.05
N LYS A 15 -10.01 -5.75 -0.81
CA LYS A 15 -10.33 -6.75 -1.83
C LYS A 15 -11.69 -6.49 -2.48
N PHE A 16 -12.70 -6.20 -1.66
CA PHE A 16 -14.03 -5.86 -2.15
C PHE A 16 -13.98 -4.60 -3.05
N LYS A 17 -13.33 -3.53 -2.58
CA LYS A 17 -13.19 -2.28 -3.34
C LYS A 17 -12.40 -2.41 -4.64
N LEU A 18 -11.34 -3.20 -4.65
CA LEU A 18 -10.57 -3.48 -5.86
C LEU A 18 -11.38 -4.31 -6.86
N ALA A 19 -12.17 -5.30 -6.37
CA ALA A 19 -13.05 -6.10 -7.21
C ALA A 19 -14.16 -5.26 -7.86
N GLU A 20 -14.74 -4.28 -7.16
CA GLU A 20 -15.70 -3.31 -7.74
C GLU A 20 -15.11 -2.52 -8.92
N LYS A 21 -13.79 -2.32 -8.92
CA LYS A 21 -13.05 -1.65 -10.01
C LYS A 21 -12.50 -2.63 -11.06
N GLY A 22 -12.84 -3.91 -10.97
CA GLY A 22 -12.36 -4.96 -11.88
C GLY A 22 -10.88 -5.34 -11.69
N ILE A 23 -10.26 -4.93 -10.58
CA ILE A 23 -8.85 -5.24 -10.27
C ILE A 23 -8.80 -6.57 -9.51
N ARG A 24 -8.01 -7.51 -10.04
CA ARG A 24 -7.83 -8.84 -9.43
C ARG A 24 -6.78 -8.79 -8.33
N VAL A 25 -7.16 -9.22 -7.13
CA VAL A 25 -6.21 -9.50 -6.03
C VAL A 25 -5.77 -10.96 -6.15
N ALA A 26 -4.53 -11.17 -6.59
CA ALA A 26 -3.94 -12.50 -6.77
C ALA A 26 -3.52 -13.15 -5.45
N GLY A 27 -3.23 -12.37 -4.41
CA GLY A 27 -2.91 -12.89 -3.08
C GLY A 27 -2.93 -11.83 -1.98
N VAL A 28 -2.99 -12.31 -0.74
CA VAL A 28 -2.91 -11.49 0.50
C VAL A 28 -1.80 -12.08 1.37
N LYS A 29 -0.94 -11.25 1.95
CA LYS A 29 0.22 -11.68 2.76
C LYS A 29 1.07 -12.73 2.02
N VAL A 30 1.51 -12.37 0.81
CA VAL A 30 2.33 -13.24 -0.06
C VAL A 30 3.80 -12.96 0.19
N GLY A 31 4.54 -13.92 0.75
CA GLY A 31 5.98 -13.77 0.94
C GLY A 31 6.65 -15.01 1.50
N LEU A 32 7.97 -14.90 1.70
CA LEU A 32 8.82 -15.96 2.26
C LEU A 32 9.02 -15.81 3.78
N GLY A 33 8.19 -14.99 4.46
CA GLY A 33 8.28 -14.77 5.90
C GLY A 33 9.60 -14.11 6.32
N ARG A 34 10.46 -14.82 7.05
CA ARG A 34 11.69 -14.23 7.63
C ARG A 34 12.73 -13.74 6.60
N LEU A 35 12.58 -14.12 5.32
CA LEU A 35 13.54 -13.81 4.26
C LEU A 35 13.20 -12.53 3.49
N SER A 36 11.95 -12.09 3.52
CA SER A 36 11.47 -10.87 2.84
C SER A 36 10.15 -10.43 3.46
N PRO A 37 9.85 -9.12 3.56
CA PRO A 37 8.53 -8.69 3.99
C PRO A 37 7.46 -9.28 3.08
N ASP A 38 6.36 -9.73 3.68
CA ASP A 38 5.22 -10.24 2.92
C ASP A 38 4.58 -9.09 2.14
N ILE A 39 4.16 -9.35 0.91
CA ILE A 39 3.33 -8.44 0.13
C ILE A 39 1.92 -8.49 0.71
N ASP A 40 1.44 -7.41 1.32
CA ASP A 40 0.10 -7.39 1.92
C ASP A 40 -0.99 -7.67 0.90
N LEU A 41 -0.94 -7.00 -0.27
CA LEU A 41 -1.80 -7.30 -1.41
C LEU A 41 -0.99 -7.41 -2.69
N LEU A 42 -1.06 -8.56 -3.35
CA LEU A 42 -0.53 -8.76 -4.70
C LEU A 42 -1.66 -8.60 -5.71
N LEU A 43 -1.51 -7.66 -6.62
CA LEU A 43 -2.46 -7.38 -7.69
C LEU A 43 -1.91 -7.83 -9.04
N GLU A 44 -2.82 -8.28 -9.90
CA GLU A 44 -2.55 -8.52 -11.31
C GLU A 44 -3.43 -7.58 -12.14
N THR A 45 -2.78 -6.65 -12.85
CA THR A 45 -3.44 -5.66 -13.70
C THR A 45 -2.94 -5.82 -15.13
N GLY A 46 -3.66 -6.63 -15.92
CA GLY A 46 -3.15 -7.09 -17.21
C GLY A 46 -1.90 -7.94 -17.02
N ASP A 47 -0.79 -7.54 -17.65
CA ASP A 47 0.51 -8.21 -17.52
C ASP A 47 1.39 -7.64 -16.38
N GLU A 48 0.93 -6.60 -15.68
CA GLU A 48 1.67 -6.01 -14.56
C GLU A 48 1.35 -6.70 -13.22
N LYS A 49 2.39 -7.00 -12.45
CA LYS A 49 2.31 -7.42 -11.05
C LYS A 49 2.58 -6.24 -10.13
N VAL A 50 1.60 -5.88 -9.31
CA VAL A 50 1.71 -4.74 -8.40
C VAL A 50 1.63 -5.22 -6.96
N GLY A 51 2.64 -4.87 -6.15
CA GLY A 51 2.61 -5.09 -4.71
C GLY A 51 2.10 -3.86 -3.96
N ILE A 52 1.29 -4.07 -2.93
CA ILE A 52 0.88 -3.02 -2.00
C ILE A 52 1.30 -3.44 -0.60
N GLU A 53 2.02 -2.54 0.08
CA GLU A 53 2.20 -2.52 1.53
C GLU A 53 1.09 -1.68 2.16
N VAL A 54 0.41 -2.18 3.18
CA VAL A 54 -0.74 -1.51 3.80
C VAL A 54 -0.44 -1.25 5.27
N LYS A 55 -0.59 0.00 5.71
CA LYS A 55 -0.51 0.36 7.13
C LYS A 55 -1.85 0.90 7.60
N TYR A 56 -2.46 0.22 8.58
CA TYR A 56 -3.66 0.72 9.25
C TYR A 56 -3.29 1.59 10.44
N LEU A 57 -3.56 2.88 10.33
CA LEU A 57 -3.19 3.91 11.28
C LEU A 57 -4.42 4.31 12.11
N SER A 58 -4.69 3.51 13.16
CA SER A 58 -5.87 3.65 14.02
C SER A 58 -5.64 4.44 15.31
N SER A 59 -4.39 4.75 15.64
CA SER A 59 -4.03 5.48 16.86
C SER A 59 -2.76 6.31 16.70
N LYS A 60 -2.52 7.21 17.65
CA LYS A 60 -1.32 8.07 17.71
C LYS A 60 -0.20 7.38 18.51
N PRO A 61 1.08 7.70 18.26
CA PRO A 61 1.58 8.70 17.31
C PRO A 61 1.61 8.19 15.87
N LEU A 62 1.21 9.05 14.93
CA LEU A 62 1.27 8.75 13.50
C LEU A 62 2.65 9.13 12.97
N ARG A 63 3.26 8.24 12.20
CA ARG A 63 4.56 8.48 11.57
C ARG A 63 4.37 8.53 10.06
N PRO A 64 4.67 9.67 9.40
CA PRO A 64 4.53 9.78 7.94
C PRO A 64 5.38 8.77 7.15
N TYR A 65 6.43 8.23 7.76
CA TYR A 65 7.34 7.27 7.14
C TYR A 65 6.98 5.80 7.41
N GLU A 66 5.89 5.53 8.14
CA GLU A 66 5.45 4.18 8.49
C GLU A 66 5.18 3.36 7.24
N GLY A 67 5.81 2.18 7.11
CA GLY A 67 5.65 1.31 5.94
C GLY A 67 6.48 1.67 4.71
N ILE A 68 7.22 2.79 4.69
CA ILE A 68 8.07 3.13 3.52
C ILE A 68 9.17 2.07 3.32
N GLY A 69 9.79 1.59 4.39
CA GLY A 69 10.87 0.60 4.31
C GLY A 69 10.37 -0.75 3.79
N GLU A 70 9.24 -1.20 4.31
CA GLU A 70 8.57 -2.44 3.89
C GLU A 70 8.13 -2.35 2.42
N ALA A 71 7.48 -1.24 2.03
CA ALA A 71 7.09 -0.99 0.65
C ALA A 71 8.30 -0.98 -0.31
N LEU A 72 9.42 -0.35 0.08
CA LEU A 72 10.66 -0.37 -0.70
C LEU A 72 11.22 -1.78 -0.88
N ALA A 73 11.15 -2.60 0.17
CA ALA A 73 11.63 -3.98 0.12
C ALA A 73 10.78 -4.86 -0.82
N LEU A 74 9.51 -4.50 -1.10
CA LEU A 74 8.71 -5.19 -2.11
C LEU A 74 9.33 -5.11 -3.52
N LEU A 75 10.11 -4.06 -3.82
CA LEU A 75 10.80 -3.93 -5.11
C LEU A 75 11.80 -5.07 -5.37
N LEU A 76 12.24 -5.77 -4.33
CA LEU A 76 13.13 -6.93 -4.45
C LEU A 76 12.39 -8.20 -4.91
N GLN A 77 11.06 -8.20 -4.96
CA GLN A 77 10.23 -9.37 -5.25
C GLN A 77 9.77 -9.45 -6.72
N SER A 78 10.55 -8.89 -7.66
CA SER A 78 10.29 -8.91 -9.11
C SER A 78 8.91 -8.33 -9.54
N LEU A 79 8.33 -7.46 -8.70
CA LEU A 79 7.10 -6.74 -9.00
C LEU A 79 7.35 -5.64 -10.03
N ASP A 80 6.36 -5.31 -10.86
CA ASP A 80 6.42 -4.21 -11.83
C ASP A 80 6.36 -2.85 -11.14
N LYS A 81 5.51 -2.74 -10.11
CA LYS A 81 5.31 -1.54 -9.30
C LYS A 81 5.06 -1.93 -7.85
N ALA A 82 5.39 -1.01 -6.95
CA ALA A 82 5.07 -1.13 -5.53
C ALA A 82 4.40 0.15 -5.02
N TYR A 83 3.37 -0.02 -4.20
CA TYR A 83 2.64 1.06 -3.54
C TYR A 83 2.70 0.92 -2.02
N LEU A 84 2.75 2.05 -1.33
CA LEU A 84 2.39 2.16 0.07
C LEU A 84 0.96 2.69 0.16
N LEU A 85 0.09 2.00 0.90
CA LEU A 85 -1.25 2.46 1.25
C LEU A 85 -1.33 2.76 2.75
N HIS A 86 -1.56 4.02 3.10
CA HIS A 86 -1.98 4.37 4.44
C HIS A 86 -3.50 4.37 4.54
N VAL A 87 -4.01 3.56 5.46
CA VAL A 87 -5.42 3.55 5.84
C VAL A 87 -5.53 4.26 7.17
N PHE A 88 -6.09 5.46 7.19
CA PHE A 88 -6.31 6.20 8.42
C PHE A 88 -7.69 5.90 8.96
N ASP A 89 -7.80 5.66 10.25
CA ASP A 89 -9.10 5.69 10.92
C ASP A 89 -9.69 7.10 10.85
N SER A 90 -11.00 7.22 10.60
CA SER A 90 -11.71 8.49 10.43
C SER A 90 -11.68 9.38 11.68
N SER A 91 -11.41 8.80 12.85
CA SER A 91 -11.23 9.57 14.09
C SER A 91 -9.91 10.37 14.13
N ILE A 92 -8.99 10.12 13.19
CA ILE A 92 -7.68 10.75 13.14
C ILE A 92 -7.73 12.15 12.50
N ARG A 93 -7.73 13.18 13.36
CA ARG A 93 -7.81 14.59 12.92
C ARG A 93 -6.64 15.07 12.05
N ASP A 94 -5.44 14.54 12.26
CA ASP A 94 -4.22 14.98 11.57
C ASP A 94 -3.88 14.14 10.32
N ALA A 95 -4.77 13.25 9.90
CA ALA A 95 -4.50 12.24 8.87
C ALA A 95 -4.04 12.89 7.55
N GLU A 96 -4.69 13.95 7.09
CA GLU A 96 -4.35 14.60 5.82
C GLU A 96 -2.94 15.21 5.86
N ARG A 97 -2.55 15.85 6.97
CA ARG A 97 -1.20 16.42 7.13
C ARG A 97 -0.13 15.33 7.14
N VAL A 98 -0.42 14.20 7.79
CA VAL A 98 0.48 13.04 7.80
C VAL A 98 0.60 12.46 6.39
N ALA A 99 -0.52 12.30 5.70
CA ALA A 99 -0.56 11.81 4.33
C ALA A 99 0.19 12.71 3.34
N GLU A 100 0.05 14.03 3.46
CA GLU A 100 0.80 14.99 2.64
C GLU A 100 2.31 14.86 2.87
N THR A 101 2.72 14.72 4.13
CA THR A 101 4.13 14.53 4.49
C THR A 101 4.65 13.19 3.96
N ALA A 102 3.87 12.11 4.09
CA ALA A 102 4.19 10.79 3.54
C ALA A 102 4.34 10.85 2.01
N ALA A 103 3.42 11.52 1.31
CA ALA A 103 3.48 11.71 -0.14
C ALA A 103 4.77 12.44 -0.57
N ARG A 104 5.19 13.47 0.18
CA ARG A 104 6.46 14.18 -0.08
C ARG A 104 7.67 13.25 0.06
N LEU A 105 7.69 12.37 1.07
CA LEU A 105 8.75 11.38 1.24
C LEU A 105 8.73 10.33 0.13
N VAL A 106 7.55 9.79 -0.21
CA VAL A 106 7.40 8.76 -1.26
C VAL A 106 7.84 9.27 -2.63
N ARG A 107 7.60 10.55 -2.96
CA ARG A 107 8.07 11.16 -4.22
C ARG A 107 9.59 11.07 -4.43
N LEU A 108 10.37 10.92 -3.36
CA LEU A 108 11.83 10.73 -3.40
C LEU A 108 12.23 9.29 -3.76
N THR A 109 11.25 8.40 -3.96
CA THR A 109 11.45 6.96 -4.20
C THR A 109 10.79 6.53 -5.53
N PRO A 110 10.93 5.24 -5.92
CA PRO A 110 10.15 4.65 -7.00
C PRO A 110 8.71 4.28 -6.62
N LEU A 111 8.36 4.29 -5.33
CA LEU A 111 7.05 3.84 -4.85
C LEU A 111 5.92 4.76 -5.32
N GLY A 112 4.74 4.18 -5.46
CA GLY A 112 3.49 4.92 -5.45
C GLY A 112 2.95 5.07 -4.03
N TYR A 113 2.05 6.03 -3.84
CA TYR A 113 1.41 6.29 -2.56
C TYR A 113 -0.10 6.42 -2.72
N MET A 114 -0.82 5.67 -1.89
CA MET A 114 -2.27 5.70 -1.79
C MET A 114 -2.70 6.03 -0.36
N VAL A 115 -3.89 6.63 -0.26
CA VAL A 115 -4.50 6.98 1.02
C VAL A 115 -5.96 6.55 1.01
N MET A 116 -6.41 5.99 2.14
CA MET A 116 -7.82 5.71 2.40
C MET A 116 -8.19 6.29 3.77
N MET A 117 -9.33 6.98 3.87
CA MET A 117 -9.84 7.55 5.12
C MET A 117 -11.07 6.75 5.56
N GLY A 118 -10.96 6.02 6.67
CA GLY A 118 -11.97 5.09 7.13
C GLY A 118 -12.36 4.10 6.03
N ARG A 119 -13.67 3.92 5.82
CA ARG A 119 -14.24 3.06 4.76
C ARG A 119 -14.52 3.84 3.46
N SER A 120 -13.57 4.67 3.02
CA SER A 120 -13.64 5.38 1.73
C SER A 120 -13.01 4.56 0.60
N GLU A 121 -13.05 5.09 -0.62
CA GLU A 121 -12.20 4.56 -1.69
C GLU A 121 -10.73 4.95 -1.47
N PRO A 122 -9.77 4.04 -1.75
CA PRO A 122 -8.36 4.40 -1.83
C PRO A 122 -8.13 5.40 -2.97
N THR A 123 -7.39 6.47 -2.68
CA THR A 123 -7.02 7.50 -3.66
C THR A 123 -5.52 7.50 -3.88
N ILE A 124 -5.08 7.49 -5.14
CA ILE A 124 -3.67 7.63 -5.50
C ILE A 124 -3.25 9.09 -5.30
N ARG A 125 -2.20 9.30 -4.50
CA ARG A 125 -1.58 10.62 -4.26
C ARG A 125 -0.24 10.77 -4.98
N VAL A 126 0.42 9.64 -5.25
CA VAL A 126 1.65 9.54 -6.04
C VAL A 126 1.58 8.27 -6.88
N GLU A 127 1.71 8.40 -8.19
CA GLU A 127 1.80 7.25 -9.10
C GLU A 127 3.12 6.52 -8.90
N ALA A 128 3.08 5.18 -8.87
CA ALA A 128 4.30 4.39 -8.80
C ALA A 128 5.08 4.47 -10.10
N LYS A 129 6.41 4.56 -9.98
CA LYS A 129 7.31 4.41 -11.12
C LYS A 129 7.55 2.91 -11.39
N PRO A 130 7.95 2.54 -12.62
CA PRO A 130 8.41 1.18 -12.90
C PRO A 130 9.52 0.78 -11.93
N ASN A 131 9.49 -0.48 -11.48
CA ASN A 131 10.47 -1.02 -10.55
C ASN A 131 11.88 -0.97 -11.16
N PRO A 132 12.81 -0.17 -10.61
CA PRO A 132 14.16 -0.03 -11.16
C PRO A 132 15.03 -1.27 -10.94
N LEU A 133 14.62 -2.19 -10.06
CA LEU A 133 15.35 -3.42 -9.73
C LEU A 133 14.89 -4.61 -10.58
N LYS A 134 13.74 -4.49 -11.24
CA LYS A 134 13.28 -5.52 -12.18
C LYS A 134 14.09 -5.37 -13.46
N LYS A 135 14.99 -6.31 -13.74
CA LYS A 135 15.71 -6.35 -15.01
C LYS A 135 14.68 -6.43 -16.13
N VAL A 136 14.72 -5.44 -17.02
CA VAL A 136 14.15 -5.57 -18.36
C VAL A 136 15.22 -6.34 -19.13
N ASP A 137 14.94 -7.56 -19.56
CA ASP A 137 15.88 -8.24 -20.47
C ASP A 137 16.08 -7.33 -21.71
N PRO A 138 17.33 -7.09 -22.14
CA PRO A 138 17.64 -6.23 -23.28
C PRO A 138 17.14 -6.79 -24.61
#